data_AF-A0A7Z8QLK8-F1
#
_entry.id   AF-A0A7Z8QLK8-F1
#
_cell.length_a   1.000
_cell.length_b   1.000
_cell.length_c   1.000
_cell.angle_alpha   90.00
_cell.angle_beta   90.00
_cell.angle_gamma   90.00
#
_symmetry.space_group_name_H-M   'P 1'
#
loop_
_entity.id
_entity.type
_entity.pdbx_description
1 polymer ?
#
loop_
_entity_poly.entity_id
_entity_poly.type
_entity_poly.pdbx_seq_one_letter_code
_entity_poly.pdbx_strand_id
1 'polypeptide(L)'
;MQTPYEILGIAVSASDNEIKQAYLQQVKINPPDRNQQQFQLIHDAYTAIKNHKSRVSYDLFTFPVANFNTVIDKALQTEQELKVNFESLNKILNISIDSSTLLNAIASPEK
;
A
#
# COMPACT_ATOMS: atom_id res chain seq x y z
N MET A 1 -0.22 -8.14 -7.92
CA MET A 1 -1.39 -8.81 -8.54
C MET A 1 -2.63 -8.12 -8.05
N GLN A 2 -3.65 -7.96 -8.89
CA GLN A 2 -4.90 -7.32 -8.50
C GLN A 2 -5.75 -8.24 -7.62
N THR A 3 -6.45 -7.65 -6.66
CA THR A 3 -7.44 -8.34 -5.83
C THR A 3 -8.71 -8.63 -6.63
N PRO A 4 -9.54 -9.61 -6.21
CA PRO A 4 -10.84 -9.86 -6.82
C PRO A 4 -11.76 -8.63 -6.86
N TYR A 5 -11.68 -7.77 -5.84
CA TYR A 5 -12.47 -6.53 -5.77
C TYR A 5 -12.01 -5.52 -6.84
N GLU A 6 -10.71 -5.37 -7.04
CA GLU A 6 -10.14 -4.52 -8.10
C GLU A 6 -10.46 -5.06 -9.50
N ILE A 7 -10.40 -6.38 -9.69
CA ILE A 7 -10.74 -7.03 -10.96
C ILE A 7 -12.21 -6.79 -11.33
N LEU A 8 -13.12 -6.89 -10.35
CA LEU A 8 -14.54 -6.63 -10.56
C LEU A 8 -14.90 -5.14 -10.52
N GLY A 9 -13.98 -4.26 -10.11
CA GLY A 9 -14.20 -2.81 -10.03
C GLY A 9 -15.18 -2.39 -8.93
N ILE A 10 -15.14 -3.07 -7.78
CA ILE A 10 -16.08 -2.87 -6.67
C ILE A 10 -15.34 -2.61 -5.35
N ALA A 11 -16.05 -2.03 -4.38
CA ALA A 11 -15.53 -1.85 -3.03
C ALA A 11 -15.44 -3.19 -2.27
N VAL A 12 -14.51 -3.27 -1.31
CA VAL A 12 -14.37 -4.44 -0.41
C VAL A 12 -15.63 -4.68 0.44
N SER A 13 -16.39 -3.62 0.72
CA SER A 13 -17.67 -3.67 1.45
C SER A 13 -18.88 -4.03 0.59
N ALA A 14 -18.69 -4.39 -0.68
CA ALA A 14 -19.79 -4.72 -1.59
C ALA A 14 -20.59 -5.94 -1.10
N SER A 15 -21.91 -5.83 -1.24
CA SER A 15 -22.85 -6.91 -0.97
C SER A 15 -22.80 -8.03 -2.02
N ASP A 16 -23.35 -9.20 -1.69
CA ASP A 16 -23.44 -10.34 -2.61
C ASP A 16 -24.13 -9.98 -3.94
N ASN A 17 -25.16 -9.13 -3.86
CA ASN A 17 -25.87 -8.64 -5.03
C ASN A 17 -25.00 -7.73 -5.90
N GLU A 18 -24.27 -6.79 -5.31
CA GLU A 18 -23.36 -5.90 -6.04
C GLU A 18 -22.24 -6.69 -6.72
N ILE A 19 -21.64 -7.65 -6.01
CA ILE A 19 -20.61 -8.55 -6.55
C ILE A 19 -21.16 -9.32 -7.77
N LYS A 20 -22.36 -9.89 -7.64
CA LYS A 20 -23.00 -10.63 -8.74
C LYS A 20 -23.31 -9.73 -9.93
N GLN A 21 -23.81 -8.52 -9.70
CA GLN A 21 -24.10 -7.57 -10.78
C GLN A 21 -22.82 -7.16 -11.50
N ALA A 22 -21.75 -6.83 -10.77
CA ALA A 22 -20.45 -6.49 -11.35
C ALA A 22 -19.91 -7.62 -12.23
N TYR A 23 -19.98 -8.87 -11.75
CA TYR A 23 -19.60 -10.05 -12.54
C TYR A 23 -20.38 -10.15 -13.86
N LEU A 24 -21.71 -10.03 -13.81
CA LEU A 24 -22.54 -10.11 -15.01
C LEU A 24 -22.24 -9.00 -16.03
N GLN A 25 -21.99 -7.77 -15.55
CA GLN A 25 -21.58 -6.66 -16.42
C GLN A 25 -20.22 -6.94 -17.07
N GLN A 26 -19.24 -7.41 -16.28
CA GLN A 26 -17.90 -7.72 -16.78
C GLN A 26 -17.90 -8.87 -17.80
N VAL A 27 -18.71 -9.91 -17.60
CA VAL A 27 -18.87 -11.02 -18.56
C VAL A 27 -19.54 -10.55 -19.85
N LYS A 28 -20.50 -9.62 -19.77
CA LYS A 28 -21.14 -9.05 -20.95
C LYS A 28 -20.14 -8.24 -21.80
N ILE A 29 -19.23 -7.53 -21.15
CA ILE A 29 -18.18 -6.75 -21.82
C ILE A 29 -17.08 -7.68 -22.38
N ASN A 30 -16.73 -8.73 -21.62
CA ASN A 30 -15.67 -9.68 -21.93
C ASN A 30 -16.23 -11.11 -22.08
N PRO A 31 -16.99 -11.38 -23.15
CA PRO A 31 -17.55 -12.71 -23.36
C PRO A 31 -16.44 -13.73 -23.64
N PRO A 32 -16.63 -15.00 -23.24
CA PRO A 32 -15.61 -16.05 -23.36
C PRO A 32 -15.16 -16.27 -24.81
N ASP A 33 -16.06 -16.09 -25.77
CA ASP A 33 -15.77 -16.26 -27.20
C ASP A 33 -14.83 -15.19 -27.78
N ARG A 34 -14.75 -14.00 -27.14
CA ARG A 34 -13.86 -12.92 -27.58
C ARG A 34 -12.55 -12.90 -26.81
N ASN A 35 -12.60 -13.12 -25.50
CA ASN A 35 -11.41 -13.06 -24.66
C ASN A 35 -11.53 -14.04 -23.49
N GLN A 36 -11.14 -15.28 -23.74
CA GLN A 36 -11.19 -16.35 -22.74
C GLN A 36 -10.32 -16.06 -21.52
N GLN A 37 -9.14 -15.47 -21.71
CA GLN A 37 -8.22 -15.17 -20.60
C GLN A 37 -8.81 -14.13 -19.65
N GLN A 38 -9.39 -13.06 -20.21
CA GLN A 38 -10.03 -12.02 -19.40
C GLN A 38 -11.28 -12.57 -18.70
N PHE A 39 -12.09 -13.37 -19.41
CA PHE A 39 -13.24 -14.04 -18.82
C PHE A 39 -12.82 -14.92 -17.63
N GLN A 40 -11.76 -15.73 -17.77
CA GLN A 40 -11.28 -16.60 -16.71
C GLN A 40 -10.84 -15.79 -15.49
N LEU A 41 -10.11 -14.70 -15.71
CA LEU A 41 -9.67 -13.81 -14.64
C LEU A 41 -10.85 -13.18 -13.87
N ILE A 42 -11.89 -12.73 -14.59
CA ILE A 42 -13.14 -12.22 -13.99
C ILE A 42 -13.88 -13.32 -13.23
N HIS A 43 -13.94 -14.53 -13.79
CA HIS A 43 -14.64 -15.67 -13.20
C HIS A 43 -13.97 -16.17 -11.92
N ASP A 44 -12.65 -16.23 -11.90
CA ASP A 44 -11.86 -16.63 -10.73
C ASP A 44 -12.01 -15.60 -9.62
N ALA A 45 -11.96 -14.31 -9.97
CA ALA A 45 -12.22 -13.21 -9.03
C ALA A 45 -13.62 -13.34 -8.40
N TYR A 46 -14.67 -13.50 -9.21
CA TYR A 46 -16.02 -13.70 -8.69
C TYR A 46 -16.11 -14.93 -7.78
N THR A 47 -15.54 -16.06 -8.18
CA THR A 47 -15.60 -17.31 -7.40
C THR A 47 -14.93 -17.17 -6.04
N ALA A 48 -13.86 -16.39 -5.96
CA ALA A 48 -13.15 -16.10 -4.72
C ALA A 48 -13.98 -15.30 -3.69
N ILE A 49 -14.92 -14.45 -4.13
CA ILE A 49 -15.64 -13.53 -3.22
C ILE A 49 -17.18 -13.55 -3.33
N LYS A 50 -17.77 -14.44 -4.13
CA LYS A 50 -19.22 -14.46 -4.48
C LYS A 50 -20.21 -14.51 -3.32
N ASN A 51 -19.80 -14.98 -2.14
CA ASN A 51 -20.65 -15.07 -0.95
C ASN A 51 -19.80 -14.95 0.32
N HIS A 52 -20.46 -14.86 1.47
CA HIS A 52 -19.78 -14.68 2.76
C HIS A 52 -18.72 -15.76 3.03
N LYS A 53 -19.03 -17.05 2.79
CA LYS A 53 -18.07 -18.15 3.01
C LYS A 53 -16.84 -18.01 2.11
N SER A 54 -17.05 -17.69 0.84
CA SER A 54 -15.97 -17.43 -0.13
C SER A 54 -15.09 -16.26 0.34
N ARG A 55 -15.69 -15.14 0.77
CA ARG A 55 -14.93 -13.99 1.28
C ARG A 55 -14.12 -14.31 2.53
N VAL A 56 -14.71 -14.98 3.51
CA VAL A 56 -13.98 -15.40 4.72
C VAL A 56 -12.81 -16.31 4.34
N SER A 57 -13.01 -17.26 3.43
CA SER A 57 -11.92 -18.11 2.94
C SER A 57 -10.85 -17.30 2.20
N TYR A 58 -11.25 -16.36 1.35
CA TYR A 58 -10.33 -15.49 0.63
C TYR A 58 -9.49 -14.65 1.61
N ASP A 59 -10.12 -14.01 2.59
CA ASP A 59 -9.47 -13.15 3.58
C ASP A 59 -8.51 -13.94 4.49
N LEU A 60 -8.86 -15.19 4.84
CA LEU A 60 -8.02 -16.04 5.70
C LEU A 60 -6.83 -16.65 4.98
N PHE A 61 -6.98 -17.01 3.70
CA PHE A 61 -5.99 -17.80 2.97
C PHE A 61 -5.28 -17.03 1.86
N THR A 62 -5.72 -15.82 1.54
CA THR A 62 -5.05 -14.94 0.59
C THR A 62 -4.32 -13.86 1.36
N PHE A 63 -3.03 -14.08 1.57
CA PHE A 63 -2.19 -13.05 2.15
C PHE A 63 -2.07 -11.89 1.14
N PRO A 64 -2.30 -10.64 1.57
CA PRO A 64 -1.88 -9.51 0.74
C PRO A 64 -0.38 -9.67 0.53
N VAL A 65 0.02 -9.79 -0.74
CA VAL A 65 1.44 -9.74 -1.09
C VAL A 65 1.87 -8.32 -0.74
N ALA A 66 2.40 -8.15 0.47
CA ALA A 66 2.80 -6.85 0.95
C ALA A 66 3.82 -6.31 -0.03
N ASN A 67 3.51 -5.16 -0.63
CA ASN A 67 4.47 -4.51 -1.50
C ASN A 67 5.66 -4.15 -0.61
N PHE A 68 6.87 -4.55 -1.01
CA PHE A 68 8.07 -4.33 -0.21
C PHE A 68 8.18 -2.86 0.24
N ASN A 69 7.87 -1.91 -0.65
CA ASN A 69 7.87 -0.49 -0.31
C ASN A 69 6.83 -0.16 0.77
N THR A 70 5.61 -0.73 0.72
CA THR A 70 4.62 -0.51 1.78
C THR A 70 5.05 -1.08 3.14
N VAL A 71 5.84 -2.17 3.14
CA VAL A 71 6.43 -2.72 4.37
C VAL A 71 7.52 -1.80 4.88
N ILE A 72 8.40 -1.31 3.99
CA ILE A 72 9.45 -0.36 4.32
C ILE A 72 8.85 0.96 4.83
N ASP A 73 7.88 1.54 4.13
CA ASP A 73 7.20 2.77 4.55
C ASP A 73 6.58 2.61 5.95
N LYS A 74 5.93 1.47 6.21
CA LYS A 74 5.34 1.19 7.52
C LYS A 74 6.41 0.93 8.60
N ALA A 75 7.51 0.27 8.25
CA ALA A 75 8.63 0.01 9.16
C ALA A 75 9.40 1.31 9.47
N LEU A 76 9.55 2.21 8.50
CA LEU A 76 10.16 3.53 8.67
C LEU A 76 9.22 4.49 9.42
N GLN A 77 7.91 4.35 9.27
CA GLN A 77 6.92 5.07 10.10
C GLN A 77 6.93 4.61 11.58
N THR A 78 7.64 3.53 11.93
CA THR A 78 7.80 3.09 13.34
C THR A 78 8.77 3.98 14.13
N GLU A 79 9.50 4.87 13.48
CA GLU A 79 10.26 5.91 14.16
C GLU A 79 9.40 7.16 14.18
N GLN A 80 8.69 7.33 15.31
CA GLN A 80 8.10 8.55 15.86
C GLN A 80 7.90 9.71 14.86
N GLU A 81 6.69 10.28 14.83
CA GLU A 81 6.49 11.68 14.40
C GLU A 81 7.36 12.61 15.27
N LEU A 82 8.65 12.68 14.98
CA LEU A 82 9.49 13.78 15.37
C LEU A 82 8.98 14.92 14.50
N LYS A 83 8.04 15.69 15.03
CA LYS A 83 7.84 17.06 14.60
C LYS A 83 9.17 17.76 14.82
N VAL A 84 10.03 17.72 13.80
CA VAL A 84 11.29 18.43 13.76
C VAL A 84 10.91 19.91 13.63
N ASN A 85 10.56 20.51 14.76
CA ASN A 85 10.48 21.96 14.85
C ASN A 85 11.91 22.51 14.96
N PHE A 86 12.05 23.80 14.66
CA PHE A 86 13.33 24.49 14.68
C PHE A 86 14.06 24.36 16.02
N GLU A 87 13.31 24.31 17.13
CA GLU A 87 13.91 24.14 18.45
C GLU A 87 14.51 22.75 18.67
N SER A 88 13.80 21.69 18.27
CA SER A 88 14.29 20.31 18.33
C SER A 88 15.52 20.13 17.44
N LEU A 89 15.52 20.75 16.27
CA LEU A 89 16.64 20.71 15.32
C LEU A 89 17.88 21.43 15.89
N ASN A 90 17.72 22.64 16.45
CA ASN A 90 18.82 23.36 17.09
C ASN A 90 19.40 22.62 18.30
N LYS A 91 18.56 21.93 19.07
CA LYS A 91 19.01 21.12 20.19
C LYS A 91 19.91 19.96 19.73
N ILE A 92 19.54 19.29 18.64
CA ILE A 92 20.34 18.21 18.05
C ILE A 92 21.65 18.75 17.47
N LEU A 93 21.61 19.88 16.74
CA LEU A 93 22.82 20.50 16.19
C LEU A 93 23.79 20.94 17.28
N ASN A 94 23.31 21.53 18.38
CA ASN A 94 24.16 21.94 19.50
C ASN A 94 24.75 20.74 20.27
N ILE A 95 24.09 19.59 20.28
CA ILE A 95 24.65 18.35 20.85
C ILE A 95 25.73 17.77 19.93
N SER A 96 25.54 17.87 18.61
CA SER A 96 26.44 17.26 17.62
C SER A 96 27.67 18.12 17.29
N ILE A 97 27.67 19.40 17.62
CA ILE A 97 28.78 20.30 17.31
C ILE A 97 29.62 20.51 18.56
N ASP A 98 30.56 19.60 18.76
CA ASP A 98 31.61 19.73 19.76
C ASP A 98 32.37 21.04 19.48
N SER A 99 32.23 22.03 20.37
CA SER A 99 32.55 23.45 20.12
C SER A 99 34.02 23.71 19.76
N SER A 100 34.89 22.72 20.02
CA SER A 100 36.30 22.69 19.61
C SER A 100 36.50 22.63 18.09
N THR A 101 35.57 22.01 17.36
CA THR A 101 35.63 21.90 15.89
C THR A 101 35.21 23.20 15.19
N LEU A 102 34.23 23.93 15.73
CA LEU A 102 33.86 25.25 15.21
C LEU A 102 34.98 26.27 15.41
N LEU A 103 35.58 26.33 16.59
CA LEU A 103 36.65 27.30 16.88
C LEU A 103 37.85 27.15 15.94
N ASN A 104 38.18 25.93 15.51
CA ASN A 104 39.24 25.70 14.51
C ASN A 104 38.83 26.07 13.07
N ALA A 105 37.54 26.04 12.73
CA ALA A 105 37.07 26.39 11.40
C ALA A 105 36.99 27.92 11.18
N ILE A 106 36.65 28.69 12.21
CA ILE A 106 36.64 30.17 12.17
C ILE A 106 38.02 30.80 12.43
N ALA A 107 39.01 30.03 12.87
CA ALA A 107 40.36 30.52 13.18
C ALA A 107 41.40 30.22 12.08
N SER A 108 41.01 30.11 10.80
CA SER A 108 42.00 30.15 9.71
C SER A 108 42.41 31.60 9.45
N PRO A 109 43.68 31.98 9.71
CA PRO A 109 44.19 33.29 9.34
C PRO A 109 44.47 33.33 7.84
N GLU A 110 44.10 34.45 7.22
CA GLU A 110 44.56 34.86 5.91
C GLU A 110 46.07 34.68 5.76
N LYS A 111 46.49 34.19 4.60
CA LYS A 111 47.82 34.45 4.06
C LYS A 111 47.71 34.86 2.61
#